data_AF-A0A9E1SD06-F1
#
_entry.id   AF-A0A9E1SD06-F1
#
_cell.length_a   1.000
_cell.length_b   1.000
_cell.length_c   1.000
_cell.angle_alpha   90.00
_cell.angle_beta   90.00
_cell.angle_gamma   90.00
#
_symmetry.space_group_name_H-M   'P 1'
#
loop_
_entity.id
_entity.type
_entity.pdbx_description
1 polymer ?
#
loop_
_entity_poly.entity_id
_entity_poly.type
_entity_poly.pdbx_seq_one_letter_code
_entity_poly.pdbx_strand_id
1 'polypeptide(L)'
;MTNLDFYKASMANELKATYDIIAALPADKMDYKPHENSRTAYEIAEHIIAHACDFKVALTESACDELFTHAYDGPLDGANHLKKYWDNAMDILNNMDENDWNIAQVELLVHGQSFMKMPRANLMWMFLFDVIHHRGQLSTYIRPMGGKNPAVYGFSYDTLNAG
;
A
#
# COMPACT_ATOMS: atom_id res chain seq x y z
N MET A 1 -2.60 -12.31 21.59
CA MET A 1 -2.50 -11.39 20.45
C MET A 1 -3.88 -11.29 19.86
N THR A 2 -4.50 -10.12 19.92
CA THR A 2 -5.81 -9.89 19.30
C THR A 2 -5.66 -9.68 17.79
N ASN A 3 -6.77 -9.63 17.05
CA ASN A 3 -6.74 -9.31 15.62
C ASN A 3 -6.12 -7.92 15.36
N LEU A 4 -6.40 -6.95 16.24
CA LEU A 4 -5.82 -5.60 16.16
C LEU A 4 -4.30 -5.63 16.39
N ASP A 5 -3.82 -6.39 17.40
CA ASP A 5 -2.38 -6.56 17.63
C ASP A 5 -1.67 -7.18 16.43
N PHE A 6 -2.27 -8.23 15.84
CA PHE A 6 -1.70 -8.89 14.68
C PHE A 6 -1.67 -7.96 13.47
N TYR A 7 -2.74 -7.20 13.21
CA TYR A 7 -2.79 -6.23 12.14
C TYR A 7 -1.71 -5.13 12.28
N LYS A 8 -1.53 -4.58 13.49
CA LYS A 8 -0.46 -3.61 13.79
C LYS A 8 0.92 -4.17 13.49
N ALA A 9 1.19 -5.40 13.92
CA ALA A 9 2.45 -6.07 13.66
C ALA A 9 2.68 -6.30 12.16
N SER A 10 1.64 -6.72 11.42
CA SER A 10 1.69 -6.86 9.96
C SER A 10 1.97 -5.52 9.28
N MET A 11 1.20 -4.47 9.57
CA MET A 11 1.42 -3.13 9.03
C MET A 11 2.86 -2.63 9.25
N ALA A 12 3.41 -2.81 10.46
CA ALA A 12 4.78 -2.42 10.76
C ALA A 12 5.83 -3.19 9.95
N ASN A 13 5.61 -4.50 9.76
CA ASN A 13 6.53 -5.35 8.98
C ASN A 13 6.47 -5.08 7.47
N GLU A 14 5.31 -4.69 6.94
CA GLU A 14 5.10 -4.50 5.51
C GLU A 14 5.56 -3.13 4.99
N LEU A 15 5.65 -2.12 5.87
CA LEU A 15 6.01 -0.75 5.47
C LEU A 15 7.37 -0.70 4.77
N LYS A 16 8.43 -1.28 5.38
CA LYS A 16 9.78 -1.19 4.82
C LYS A 16 9.86 -1.79 3.42
N ALA A 17 9.30 -2.99 3.24
CA ALA A 17 9.32 -3.66 1.95
C ALA A 17 8.55 -2.88 0.87
N THR A 18 7.43 -2.27 1.24
CA THR A 18 6.61 -1.47 0.31
C THR A 18 7.31 -0.16 -0.05
N TYR A 19 7.89 0.53 0.93
CA TYR A 19 8.72 1.71 0.74
C TYR A 19 9.90 1.42 -0.21
N ASP A 20 10.68 0.38 0.09
CA ASP A 20 11.87 0.05 -0.69
C ASP A 20 11.53 -0.30 -2.14
N ILE A 21 10.42 -1.02 -2.37
CA ILE A 21 9.97 -1.36 -3.72
C ILE A 21 9.62 -0.12 -4.53
N ILE A 22 8.85 0.82 -3.96
CA ILE A 22 8.50 2.07 -4.65
C ILE A 22 9.77 2.91 -4.88
N ALA A 23 10.64 3.03 -3.89
CA ALA A 23 11.89 3.79 -4.00
C ALA A 23 12.89 3.20 -5.02
N ALA A 24 12.81 1.89 -5.30
CA ALA A 24 13.69 1.19 -6.24
C ALA A 24 13.25 1.30 -7.71
N LEU A 25 12.08 1.90 -7.99
CA LEU A 25 11.61 2.07 -9.36
C LEU A 25 12.55 3.00 -10.16
N PRO A 26 12.98 2.63 -11.38
CA PRO A 26 13.71 3.54 -12.25
C PRO A 26 12.87 4.75 -12.67
N ALA A 27 13.24 5.94 -12.19
CA ALA A 27 12.48 7.18 -12.38
C ALA A 27 12.29 7.60 -13.85
N ASP A 28 13.20 7.19 -14.72
CA ASP A 28 13.19 7.48 -16.16
C ASP A 28 12.32 6.50 -16.99
N LYS A 29 11.66 5.53 -16.35
CA LYS A 29 10.89 4.46 -17.02
C LYS A 29 9.53 4.19 -16.37
N MET A 30 8.96 5.20 -15.73
CA MET A 30 7.72 5.06 -14.96
C MET A 30 6.49 4.74 -15.83
N ASP A 31 6.57 4.96 -17.15
CA ASP A 31 5.57 4.60 -18.15
C ASP A 31 5.61 3.12 -18.57
N TYR A 32 6.61 2.35 -18.12
CA TYR A 32 6.76 0.94 -18.44
C TYR A 32 5.53 0.12 -18.04
N LYS A 33 5.08 -0.74 -18.95
CA LYS A 33 4.09 -1.79 -18.71
C LYS A 33 4.51 -3.08 -19.41
N PRO A 34 4.37 -4.26 -18.76
CA PRO A 34 4.75 -5.55 -19.34
C PRO A 34 3.79 -6.01 -20.45
N HIS A 35 2.58 -5.46 -20.49
CA HIS A 35 1.58 -5.68 -21.52
C HIS A 35 0.78 -4.39 -21.73
N GLU A 36 0.24 -4.17 -22.93
CA GLU A 36 -0.51 -2.95 -23.28
C GLU A 36 -1.70 -2.67 -22.35
N ASN A 37 -2.37 -3.74 -21.91
CA ASN A 37 -3.52 -3.71 -20.99
C ASN A 37 -3.12 -3.68 -19.50
N SER A 38 -1.83 -3.62 -19.18
CA SER A 38 -1.38 -3.44 -17.80
C SER A 38 -1.29 -1.96 -17.43
N ARG A 39 -1.46 -1.68 -16.14
CA ARG A 39 -1.06 -0.41 -15.54
C ARG A 39 0.44 -0.18 -15.72
N THR A 40 0.83 1.07 -15.83
CA THR A 40 2.24 1.48 -15.80
C THR A 40 2.84 1.27 -14.41
N ALA A 41 4.18 1.28 -14.32
CA ALA A 41 4.86 1.30 -13.03
C ALA A 41 4.42 2.50 -12.17
N TYR A 42 4.20 3.66 -12.78
CA TYR A 42 3.64 4.84 -12.10
C TYR A 42 2.27 4.57 -11.51
N GLU A 43 1.34 4.11 -12.33
CA GLU A 43 -0.06 3.89 -11.94
C GLU A 43 -0.18 2.84 -10.82
N ILE A 44 0.67 1.81 -10.80
CA ILE A 44 0.65 0.82 -9.71
C ILE A 44 1.18 1.44 -8.41
N ALA A 45 2.29 2.19 -8.45
CA ALA A 45 2.82 2.85 -7.26
C ALA A 45 1.86 3.94 -6.75
N GLU A 46 1.25 4.70 -7.65
CA GLU A 46 0.21 5.68 -7.36
C GLU A 46 -0.97 5.06 -6.61
N HIS A 47 -1.50 3.93 -7.11
CA HIS A 47 -2.60 3.20 -6.49
C HIS A 47 -2.26 2.74 -5.07
N ILE A 48 -1.04 2.23 -4.84
CA ILE A 48 -0.57 1.85 -3.50
C ILE A 48 -0.52 3.06 -2.55
N ILE A 49 -0.02 4.21 -3.02
CA ILE A 49 0.07 5.43 -2.20
C ILE A 49 -1.34 5.97 -1.88
N ALA A 50 -2.26 5.89 -2.83
CA ALA A 50 -3.64 6.30 -2.66
C ALA A 50 -4.35 5.45 -1.57
N HIS A 51 -4.16 4.14 -1.56
CA HIS A 51 -4.61 3.28 -0.46
C HIS A 51 -4.03 3.65 0.89
N ALA A 52 -2.74 3.99 0.96
CA ALA A 52 -2.15 4.43 2.22
C ALA A 52 -2.81 5.73 2.72
N CYS A 53 -3.24 6.61 1.83
CA CYS A 53 -4.05 7.79 2.17
C CYS A 53 -5.42 7.38 2.74
N ASP A 54 -6.10 6.43 2.09
CA ASP A 54 -7.41 5.91 2.50
C ASP A 54 -7.41 5.26 3.88
N PHE A 55 -6.27 4.71 4.34
CA PHE A 55 -6.14 4.11 5.67
C PHE A 55 -6.66 5.04 6.76
N LYS A 56 -6.31 6.33 6.71
CA LYS A 56 -6.79 7.29 7.70
C LYS A 56 -8.32 7.35 7.71
N VAL A 57 -8.93 7.48 6.53
CA VAL A 57 -10.38 7.63 6.37
C VAL A 57 -11.09 6.35 6.83
N ALA A 58 -10.63 5.19 6.38
CA ALA A 58 -11.19 3.89 6.77
C ALA A 58 -11.05 3.61 8.28
N LEU A 59 -10.00 4.14 8.92
CA LEU A 59 -9.78 3.99 10.36
C LEU A 59 -10.65 4.94 11.20
N THR A 60 -10.94 6.16 10.74
CA THR A 60 -11.62 7.18 11.57
C THR A 60 -13.10 7.38 11.21
N GLU A 61 -13.49 7.07 9.98
CA GLU A 61 -14.84 7.36 9.48
C GLU A 61 -15.70 6.09 9.36
N SER A 62 -16.99 6.30 9.10
CA SER A 62 -17.96 5.23 8.81
C SER A 62 -18.16 4.99 7.30
N ALA A 63 -17.53 5.81 6.46
CA ALA A 63 -17.56 5.73 5.02
C ALA A 63 -16.20 6.18 4.45
N CYS A 64 -15.71 5.47 3.44
CA CYS A 64 -14.47 5.75 2.74
C CYS A 64 -14.74 5.67 1.24
N ASP A 65 -14.62 6.79 0.51
CA ASP A 65 -14.66 6.78 -0.96
C ASP A 65 -13.23 6.61 -1.46
N GLU A 66 -12.95 5.47 -2.07
CA GLU A 66 -11.60 5.03 -2.41
C GLU A 66 -10.89 6.04 -3.30
N LEU A 67 -9.69 6.46 -2.89
CA LEU A 67 -8.80 7.19 -3.77
C LEU A 67 -8.09 6.21 -4.70
N PHE A 68 -8.32 6.36 -6.01
CA PHE A 68 -7.63 5.57 -7.03
C PHE A 68 -6.29 6.17 -7.47
N THR A 69 -6.10 7.47 -7.24
CA THR A 69 -4.96 8.24 -7.77
C THR A 69 -4.41 9.17 -6.71
N HIS A 70 -3.08 9.30 -6.65
CA HIS A 70 -2.35 10.17 -5.75
C HIS A 70 -1.03 10.60 -6.39
N ALA A 71 -1.04 11.75 -7.06
CA ALA A 71 0.12 12.24 -7.79
C ALA A 71 1.36 12.36 -6.90
N TYR A 72 2.50 12.01 -7.48
CA TYR A 72 3.82 12.11 -6.88
C TYR A 72 4.87 12.37 -7.97
N ASP A 73 5.99 13.00 -7.59
CA ASP A 73 6.97 13.54 -8.55
C ASP A 73 8.01 12.49 -8.99
N GLY A 74 8.24 11.46 -8.19
CA GLY A 74 9.15 10.38 -8.52
C GLY A 74 9.24 9.29 -7.44
N PRO A 75 9.96 8.20 -7.70
CA PRO A 75 10.02 7.02 -6.83
C PRO A 75 10.27 7.32 -5.35
N LEU A 76 11.28 8.14 -5.04
CA LEU A 76 11.60 8.48 -3.65
C LEU A 76 10.52 9.37 -3.00
N ASP A 77 9.95 10.31 -3.76
CA ASP A 77 8.86 11.16 -3.31
C ASP A 77 7.60 10.33 -2.99
N GLY A 78 7.21 9.44 -3.90
CA GLY A 78 6.11 8.50 -3.70
C GLY A 78 6.31 7.58 -2.50
N ALA A 79 7.53 7.08 -2.30
CA ALA A 79 7.87 6.28 -1.11
C ALA A 79 7.75 7.11 0.20
N ASN A 80 8.12 8.39 0.17
CA ASN A 80 7.94 9.30 1.31
C ASN A 80 6.46 9.62 1.59
N HIS A 81 5.65 9.81 0.55
CA HIS A 81 4.19 9.96 0.68
C HIS A 81 3.58 8.71 1.32
N LEU A 82 3.90 7.51 0.80
CA LEU A 82 3.49 6.24 1.38
C LEU A 82 3.81 6.20 2.87
N LYS A 83 5.09 6.43 3.23
CA LYS A 83 5.54 6.35 4.62
C LYS A 83 4.77 7.31 5.51
N LYS A 84 4.58 8.56 5.08
CA LYS A 84 3.84 9.58 5.84
C LYS A 84 2.42 9.14 6.15
N TYR A 85 1.69 8.61 5.16
CA TYR A 85 0.31 8.15 5.38
C TYR A 85 0.26 6.88 6.23
N TRP A 86 1.20 5.97 6.03
CA TRP A 86 1.31 4.74 6.80
C TRP A 86 1.63 4.99 8.28
N ASP A 87 2.56 5.90 8.58
CA ASP A 87 2.89 6.32 9.95
C ASP A 87 1.65 6.93 10.62
N ASN A 88 0.89 7.77 9.90
CA ASN A 88 -0.35 8.35 10.43
C ASN A 88 -1.39 7.27 10.76
N ALA A 89 -1.54 6.26 9.90
CA ALA A 89 -2.42 5.13 10.15
C ALA A 89 -1.97 4.31 11.38
N MET A 90 -0.66 4.11 11.55
CA MET A 90 -0.11 3.44 12.74
C MET A 90 -0.40 4.19 14.03
N ASP A 91 -0.29 5.53 14.03
CA ASP A 91 -0.62 6.36 15.19
C ASP A 91 -2.10 6.25 15.59
N ILE A 92 -3.00 6.19 14.60
CA ILE A 92 -4.44 5.97 14.83
C ILE A 92 -4.68 4.57 15.40
N LEU A 93 -4.10 3.54 14.78
CA LEU A 93 -4.22 2.15 15.22
C LEU A 93 -3.76 1.98 16.68
N ASN A 94 -2.68 2.63 17.09
CA ASN A 94 -2.15 2.53 18.45
C ASN A 94 -3.17 2.93 19.53
N ASN A 95 -4.14 3.79 19.19
CA ASN A 95 -5.20 4.25 20.07
C ASN A 95 -6.58 3.65 19.73
N MET A 96 -6.65 2.70 18.79
CA MET A 96 -7.89 2.08 18.32
C MET A 96 -8.53 1.21 19.42
N ASP A 97 -9.83 1.40 19.64
CA ASP A 97 -10.64 0.54 20.51
C ASP A 97 -10.93 -0.81 19.83
N GLU A 98 -10.87 -1.90 20.59
CA GLU A 98 -11.04 -3.24 20.01
C GLU A 98 -12.48 -3.51 19.54
N ASN A 99 -13.50 -2.95 20.17
CA ASN A 99 -14.88 -3.13 19.70
C ASN A 99 -15.10 -2.34 18.41
N ASP A 100 -14.61 -1.10 18.37
CA ASP A 100 -14.68 -0.27 17.18
C ASP A 100 -13.94 -0.94 15.99
N TRP A 101 -12.74 -1.47 16.21
CA TRP A 101 -11.99 -2.25 15.22
C TRP A 101 -12.79 -3.45 14.67
N ASN A 102 -13.39 -4.26 15.54
CA ASN A 102 -13.98 -5.54 15.14
C ASN A 102 -15.44 -5.45 14.70
N ILE A 103 -16.19 -4.43 15.13
CA ILE A 103 -17.66 -4.39 14.97
C ILE A 103 -18.11 -3.19 14.12
N ALA A 104 -17.43 -2.04 14.21
CA ALA A 104 -17.87 -0.84 13.49
C ALA A 104 -17.86 -1.09 11.99
N GLN A 105 -18.98 -0.79 11.34
CA GLN A 105 -19.14 -1.00 9.91
C GLN A 105 -18.65 0.23 9.15
N VAL A 106 -17.77 0.01 8.18
CA VAL A 106 -17.31 1.03 7.24
C VAL A 106 -17.86 0.71 5.86
N GLU A 107 -18.49 1.70 5.25
CA GLU A 107 -18.95 1.62 3.86
C GLU A 107 -17.82 2.06 2.93
N LEU A 108 -17.43 1.19 2.02
CA LEU A 108 -16.50 1.50 0.94
C LEU A 108 -17.31 1.98 -0.27
N LEU A 109 -16.95 3.15 -0.78
CA LEU A 109 -17.53 3.76 -1.95
C LEU A 109 -16.50 3.79 -3.08
N VAL A 110 -17.00 3.72 -4.31
CA VAL A 110 -16.22 3.91 -5.53
C VAL A 110 -16.92 4.98 -6.35
N HIS A 111 -16.26 6.13 -6.52
CA HIS A 111 -16.84 7.30 -7.20
C HIS A 111 -18.18 7.72 -6.57
N GLY A 112 -18.23 7.73 -5.24
CA GLY A 112 -19.41 8.09 -4.45
C GLY A 112 -20.55 7.06 -4.49
N GLN A 113 -20.36 5.88 -5.09
CA GLN A 113 -21.35 4.80 -5.11
C GLN A 113 -20.96 3.71 -4.12
N SER A 114 -21.92 3.25 -3.33
CA SER A 114 -21.72 2.14 -2.38
C SER A 114 -21.27 0.89 -3.12
N PHE A 115 -20.08 0.40 -2.78
CA PHE A 115 -19.53 -0.83 -3.32
C PHE A 115 -19.75 -1.99 -2.35
N MET A 116 -19.39 -1.79 -1.08
CA MET A 116 -19.59 -2.78 -0.02
C MET A 116 -19.57 -2.14 1.37
N LYS A 117 -20.08 -2.86 2.37
CA LYS A 117 -20.03 -2.46 3.78
C LYS A 117 -19.61 -3.63 4.64
N MET A 118 -18.61 -3.43 5.50
CA MET A 118 -18.03 -4.50 6.31
C MET A 118 -17.41 -3.96 7.61
N PRO A 119 -17.07 -4.83 8.58
CA PRO A 119 -16.32 -4.40 9.76
C PRO A 119 -15.00 -3.69 9.39
N ARG A 120 -14.61 -2.66 10.15
CA ARG A 120 -13.37 -1.89 9.92
C ARG A 120 -12.15 -2.79 9.78
N ALA A 121 -12.01 -3.78 10.66
CA ALA A 121 -10.94 -4.76 10.59
C ALA A 121 -10.85 -5.44 9.22
N ASN A 122 -11.99 -5.85 8.66
CA ASN A 122 -12.05 -6.55 7.38
C ASN A 122 -11.64 -5.62 6.22
N LEU A 123 -12.11 -4.37 6.25
CA LEU A 123 -11.76 -3.38 5.22
C LEU A 123 -10.25 -3.09 5.24
N MET A 124 -9.68 -2.90 6.44
CA MET A 124 -8.27 -2.62 6.60
C MET A 124 -7.36 -3.80 6.24
N TRP A 125 -7.79 -5.04 6.51
CA TRP A 125 -7.12 -6.24 5.99
C TRP A 125 -7.17 -6.32 4.47
N MET A 126 -8.33 -6.02 3.87
CA MET A 126 -8.48 -6.00 2.41
C MET A 126 -7.52 -5.00 1.76
N PHE A 127 -7.46 -3.76 2.25
CA PHE A 127 -6.52 -2.79 1.70
C PHE A 127 -5.05 -3.20 1.90
N LEU A 128 -4.68 -3.75 3.07
CA LEU A 128 -3.31 -4.21 3.29
C LEU A 128 -2.92 -5.34 2.32
N PHE A 129 -3.83 -6.29 2.06
CA PHE A 129 -3.59 -7.34 1.09
C PHE A 129 -3.49 -6.81 -0.34
N ASP A 130 -4.28 -5.80 -0.70
CA ASP A 130 -4.20 -5.20 -2.03
C ASP A 130 -2.88 -4.42 -2.24
N VAL A 131 -2.41 -3.72 -1.20
CA VAL A 131 -1.07 -3.11 -1.17
C VAL A 131 0.02 -4.18 -1.37
N ILE A 132 -0.05 -5.31 -0.66
CA ILE A 132 0.91 -6.41 -0.82
C ILE A 132 0.84 -7.02 -2.22
N HIS A 133 -0.38 -7.19 -2.77
CA HIS A 133 -0.62 -7.68 -4.12
C HIS A 133 0.05 -6.78 -5.18
N HIS A 134 -0.21 -5.48 -5.13
CA HIS A 134 0.33 -4.51 -6.07
C HIS A 134 1.84 -4.28 -5.89
N ARG A 135 2.37 -4.33 -4.66
CA ARG A 135 3.82 -4.38 -4.43
C ARG A 135 4.46 -5.61 -5.10
N GLY A 136 3.79 -6.76 -5.02
CA GLY A 136 4.18 -7.97 -5.73
C GLY A 136 4.28 -7.74 -7.24
N GLN A 137 3.31 -7.03 -7.82
CA GLN A 137 3.36 -6.63 -9.24
C GLN A 137 4.60 -5.77 -9.53
N LEU A 138 4.85 -4.70 -8.77
CA LEU A 138 6.01 -3.82 -8.97
C LEU A 138 7.35 -4.57 -8.91
N SER A 139 7.49 -5.58 -8.05
CA SER A 139 8.72 -6.39 -7.98
C SER A 139 9.05 -7.08 -9.33
N THR A 140 8.03 -7.39 -10.12
CA THR A 140 8.20 -7.97 -11.47
C THR A 140 8.49 -6.92 -12.55
N TYR A 141 8.24 -5.63 -12.27
CA TYR A 141 8.47 -4.52 -13.19
C TYR A 141 9.89 -3.98 -13.08
N ILE A 142 10.43 -3.89 -11.86
CA ILE A 142 11.73 -3.26 -11.58
C ILE A 142 12.86 -3.80 -12.45
N ARG A 143 12.99 -5.14 -12.57
CA ARG A 143 14.11 -5.73 -13.31
C ARG A 143 14.01 -5.52 -14.83
N PRO A 144 12.86 -5.72 -15.50
CA PRO A 144 12.67 -5.28 -16.90
C PRO A 144 12.93 -3.79 -17.14
N MET A 145 12.64 -2.94 -16.16
CA MET A 145 12.99 -1.51 -16.21
C MET A 145 14.51 -1.28 -16.05
N GLY A 146 15.31 -2.30 -15.73
CA GLY A 146 16.76 -2.17 -15.50
C GLY A 146 17.12 -1.75 -14.07
N GLY A 147 16.15 -1.74 -13.16
CA GLY A 147 16.37 -1.52 -11.73
C GLY A 147 16.80 -2.79 -10.99
N LYS A 148 17.16 -2.62 -9.71
CA LYS A 148 17.53 -3.70 -8.79
C LYS A 148 16.43 -3.90 -7.77
N ASN A 149 15.98 -5.14 -7.60
CA ASN A 149 14.92 -5.45 -6.64
C ASN A 149 15.47 -5.44 -5.21
N PRO A 150 14.83 -4.73 -4.26
CA PRO A 150 15.14 -4.85 -2.85
C PRO A 150 14.70 -6.21 -2.28
N ALA A 151 15.07 -6.47 -1.02
CA ALA A 151 14.49 -7.57 -0.26
C ALA A 151 13.06 -7.21 0.17
N VAL A 152 12.16 -8.20 0.16
CA VAL A 152 10.78 -8.05 0.65
C VAL A 152 10.59 -8.93 1.89
N TYR A 153 10.47 -10.24 1.70
CA TYR A 153 10.38 -11.21 2.80
C TYR A 153 11.66 -12.04 2.97
N GLY A 154 12.47 -12.10 1.92
CA GLY A 154 13.76 -12.75 1.90
C GLY A 154 14.66 -12.04 0.89
N PHE A 155 15.84 -12.60 0.68
CA PHE A 155 16.80 -12.03 -0.26
C PHE A 155 16.25 -12.02 -1.69
N SER A 156 16.52 -10.94 -2.41
CA SER A 156 16.43 -10.89 -3.86
C SER A 156 17.76 -11.30 -4.49
N TYR A 157 17.76 -11.60 -5.80
CA TYR A 157 18.99 -11.77 -6.57
C TYR A 157 19.96 -10.59 -6.36
N ASP A 158 19.45 -9.36 -6.36
CA ASP A 158 20.29 -8.16 -6.28
C ASP A 158 20.86 -7.95 -4.87
N THR A 159 20.15 -8.35 -3.82
CA THR A 159 20.66 -8.25 -2.44
C THR A 159 21.75 -9.28 -2.13
N LEU A 160 21.75 -10.43 -2.81
CA LEU A 160 22.81 -11.44 -2.69
C LEU A 160 24.05 -11.12 -3.51
N ASN A 161 23.91 -10.26 -4.52
CA ASN A 161 24.97 -9.90 -5.46
C ASN A 161 25.28 -8.40 -5.41
N ALA A 162 25.05 -7.76 -4.26
CA ALA A 162 25.47 -6.40 -3.99
C ALA A 162 27.01 -6.40 -3.83
N GLY A 163 27.71 -6.19 -4.95
CA GLY A 163 29.15 -5.95 -4.97
C GLY A 163 29.52 -4.67 -4.25
#